data_AF-A0A098QRZ8-F1
#
_entry.id   AF-A0A098QRZ8-F1
#
_cell.length_a   1.000
_cell.length_b   1.000
_cell.length_c   1.000
_cell.angle_alpha   90.00
_cell.angle_beta   90.00
_cell.angle_gamma   90.00
#
_symmetry.space_group_name_H-M   'P 1'
#
loop_
_entity.id
_entity.type
_entity.pdbx_description
1 polymer ?
#
loop_
_entity_poly.entity_id
_entity_poly.type
_entity_poly.pdbx_seq_one_letter_code
_entity_poly.pdbx_strand_id
1 'polypeptide(L)'
;MGKLLAAYLLEPASETISRQIIQSGGIDLMLWELGTQEVSTLGRVSNLSKQLYLQGGCFVGLYRNGRPLINPPGTMALEPRDRAILLTQV
;
A
#
# COMPACT_ATOMS: atom_id res chain seq x y z
N MET A 1 -1.94 -7.32 -20.66
CA MET A 1 -1.90 -8.79 -20.54
C MET A 1 -0.50 -9.37 -20.33
N GLY A 2 0.55 -8.95 -21.05
CA GLY A 2 1.89 -9.58 -20.92
C GLY A 2 2.55 -9.57 -19.53
N LYS A 3 2.39 -8.50 -18.73
CA LYS A 3 3.01 -8.40 -17.39
C LYS A 3 2.35 -9.30 -16.32
N LEU A 4 1.04 -9.54 -16.44
CA LEU A 4 0.31 -10.42 -15.53
C LEU A 4 0.66 -11.89 -15.79
N LEU A 5 0.77 -12.27 -17.07
CA LEU A 5 1.20 -13.61 -17.47
C LEU A 5 2.65 -13.88 -17.03
N ALA A 6 3.54 -12.89 -17.12
CA ALA A 6 4.91 -13.04 -16.64
C ALA A 6 4.99 -13.26 -15.12
N ALA A 7 4.18 -12.55 -14.32
CA ALA A 7 4.11 -12.76 -12.87
C ALA A 7 3.61 -14.18 -12.53
N TYR A 8 2.60 -14.67 -13.25
CA TYR A 8 2.08 -16.03 -13.10
C TYR A 8 3.15 -17.10 -13.35
N LEU A 9 3.91 -16.97 -14.45
CA LEU A 9 4.92 -17.95 -14.84
C LEU A 9 6.07 -18.04 -13.82
N LEU A 10 6.34 -16.96 -13.08
CA LEU A 10 7.37 -16.91 -12.04
C LEU A 10 6.85 -17.44 -10.70
N GLU A 11 5.61 -17.12 -10.35
CA GLU A 11 5.00 -17.54 -9.09
C GLU A 11 3.50 -17.80 -9.27
N PRO A 12 3.06 -19.07 -9.41
CA PRO A 12 1.66 -19.40 -9.65
C PRO A 12 0.69 -18.89 -8.57
N ALA A 13 1.16 -18.72 -7.33
CA ALA A 13 0.36 -18.15 -6.23
C ALA A 13 -0.03 -16.68 -6.47
N SER A 14 0.72 -15.95 -7.30
CA SER A 14 0.42 -14.55 -7.67
C SER A 14 -0.89 -14.41 -8.45
N GLU A 15 -1.35 -15.47 -9.12
CA GLU A 15 -2.63 -15.48 -9.83
C GLU A 15 -3.82 -15.35 -8.87
N THR A 16 -3.81 -16.12 -7.78
CA THR A 16 -4.88 -16.09 -6.76
C THR A 16 -4.99 -14.70 -6.15
N ILE A 17 -3.86 -14.10 -5.77
CA ILE A 17 -3.82 -12.75 -5.18
C ILE A 17 -4.28 -11.71 -6.21
N SER A 18 -3.80 -11.81 -7.46
CA SER A 18 -4.22 -10.88 -8.53
C SER A 18 -5.72 -10.98 -8.81
N ARG A 19 -6.29 -12.19 -8.83
CA ARG A 19 -7.73 -12.40 -9.02
C ARG A 19 -8.52 -11.82 -7.84
N GLN A 20 -8.06 -12.01 -6.60
CA GLN A 20 -8.71 -11.45 -5.41
C GLN A 20 -8.77 -9.92 -5.43
N ILE A 21 -7.71 -9.26 -5.90
CA ILE A 21 -7.66 -7.80 -6.05
C ILE A 21 -8.54 -7.32 -7.22
N ILE A 22 -8.52 -8.03 -8.36
CA ILE A 22 -9.22 -7.59 -9.60
C ILE A 22 -10.73 -7.88 -9.56
N GLN A 23 -11.15 -9.00 -8.97
CA GLN A 23 -12.54 -9.47 -9.05
C GLN A 23 -13.45 -8.89 -7.96
N SER A 24 -12.98 -7.89 -7.18
CA SER A 24 -13.72 -7.16 -6.15
C SER A 24 -14.60 -8.07 -5.29
N GLY A 25 -14.00 -8.75 -4.31
CA GLY A 25 -14.73 -9.65 -3.42
C GLY A 25 -13.97 -10.14 -2.18
N GLY A 26 -12.82 -9.54 -1.86
CA GLY A 26 -12.08 -9.93 -0.66
C GLY A 26 -10.90 -9.05 -0.28
N ILE A 27 -10.18 -8.46 -1.25
CA ILE A 27 -9.08 -7.52 -0.99
C ILE A 27 -9.19 -6.36 -1.98
N ASP A 28 -9.07 -5.12 -1.49
CA ASP A 28 -9.08 -3.91 -2.30
C ASP A 28 -7.83 -3.05 -2.05
N LEU A 29 -7.49 -2.22 -3.04
CA LEU A 29 -6.41 -1.24 -3.00
C LEU A 29 -7.00 0.15 -2.74
N MET A 30 -6.73 0.69 -1.55
CA MET A 30 -7.25 1.99 -1.13
C MET A 30 -6.13 3.03 -1.02
N LEU A 31 -6.49 4.28 -1.30
CA LEU A 31 -5.67 5.44 -0.96
C LEU A 31 -6.25 6.07 0.31
N TRP A 32 -5.44 6.14 1.36
CA TRP A 32 -5.78 6.80 2.61
C TRP A 32 -5.00 8.09 2.78
N GLU A 33 -5.69 9.20 3.03
CA GLU A 33 -5.07 10.50 3.20
C GLU A 33 -4.42 10.62 4.58
N LEU A 34 -3.14 11.02 4.63
CA LEU A 34 -2.50 11.36 5.90
C LEU A 34 -2.79 12.81 6.26
N GLY A 35 -3.37 13.02 7.44
CA GLY A 35 -3.49 14.33 8.07
C GLY A 35 -2.14 14.90 8.47
N THR A 36 -2.06 16.24 8.54
CA THR A 36 -0.83 16.95 8.94
C THR A 36 -0.36 16.58 10.35
N GLN A 37 -1.30 16.31 11.27
CA GLN A 37 -0.98 15.82 12.61
C GLN A 37 -0.31 14.44 12.57
N GLU A 38 -0.85 13.51 11.79
CA GLU A 38 -0.31 12.15 11.67
C GLU A 38 1.11 12.16 11.09
N VAL A 39 1.37 13.01 10.10
CA VAL A 39 2.73 13.22 9.57
C VAL A 39 3.68 13.68 10.66
N SER A 40 3.27 14.63 11.51
CA SER A 40 4.11 15.13 12.61
C SER A 40 4.32 14.10 13.73
N THR A 41 3.31 13.29 14.05
CA THR A 41 3.35 12.29 15.12
C THR A 41 4.13 11.04 14.69
N LEU A 42 3.92 10.57 13.46
CA LEU A 42 4.55 9.36 12.97
C LEU A 42 5.94 9.62 12.41
N GLY A 43 6.12 10.74 11.71
CA GLY A 43 7.38 11.22 11.16
C GLY A 43 8.04 10.36 10.08
N ARG A 44 7.82 9.04 10.09
CA ARG A 44 8.47 8.06 9.22
C ARG A 44 7.54 6.95 8.76
N VAL A 45 7.85 6.39 7.59
CA VAL A 45 7.14 5.28 6.96
C VAL A 45 6.99 4.07 7.88
N SER A 46 8.05 3.67 8.59
CA SER A 46 7.99 2.49 9.48
C SER A 46 6.99 2.65 10.64
N ASN A 47 6.82 3.87 11.16
CA ASN A 47 5.84 4.14 12.21
C ASN A 47 4.42 4.10 11.63
N LEU A 48 4.21 4.70 10.45
CA LEU A 48 2.95 4.64 9.72
C LEU A 48 2.55 3.20 9.39
N SER A 49 3.48 2.41 8.85
CA SER A 49 3.25 1.01 8.49
C SER A 49 2.80 0.18 9.70
N LYS A 50 3.42 0.40 10.87
CA LYS A 50 3.00 -0.26 12.13
C LYS A 50 1.61 0.18 12.57
N GLN A 51 1.30 1.47 12.52
CA GLN A 51 -0.04 1.95 12.90
C GLN A 51 -1.12 1.37 12.00
N LEU A 52 -0.90 1.38 10.68
CA LEU A 52 -1.85 0.86 9.71
C LEU A 52 -2.09 -0.64 9.87
N TYR A 53 -1.02 -1.39 10.17
CA TYR A 53 -1.15 -2.81 10.50
C TYR A 53 -2.05 -3.05 11.72
N LEU A 54 -1.92 -2.25 12.78
CA LEU A 54 -2.78 -2.34 13.96
C LEU A 54 -4.25 -1.99 13.68
N GLN A 55 -4.51 -1.23 12.61
CA GLN A 55 -5.85 -0.89 12.14
C GLN A 55 -6.41 -1.91 11.13
N GLY A 56 -5.69 -3.03 10.88
CA GLY A 56 -6.09 -4.08 9.95
C GLY A 56 -5.73 -3.82 8.48
N GLY A 57 -5.02 -2.72 8.20
CA GLY A 57 -4.55 -2.38 6.86
C GLY A 57 -3.15 -2.90 6.58
N CYS A 58 -2.93 -3.48 5.41
CA CYS A 58 -1.59 -3.83 4.94
C CYS A 58 -1.01 -2.65 4.14
N PHE A 59 0.01 -1.99 4.69
CA PHE A 59 0.70 -0.90 4.02
C PHE A 59 1.58 -1.40 2.87
N VAL A 60 1.37 -0.86 1.67
CA VAL A 60 2.10 -1.25 0.45
C VAL A 60 3.03 -0.14 -0.05
N GLY A 61 2.69 1.12 0.23
CA GLY A 61 3.50 2.24 -0.21
C GLY A 61 2.87 3.60 0.04
N LEU A 62 3.49 4.63 -0.52
CA LEU A 62 2.98 6.00 -0.50
C LEU A 62 2.58 6.45 -1.90
N TYR A 63 1.60 7.33 -1.99
CA TYR A 63 1.35 8.12 -3.18
C TYR A 63 1.77 9.56 -2.89
N ARG A 64 2.89 9.98 -3.48
CA ARG A 64 3.51 11.28 -3.24
C ARG A 64 3.69 12.01 -4.57
N ASN A 65 3.29 13.28 -4.62
CA ASN A 65 3.48 14.14 -5.81
C ASN A 65 2.99 13.51 -7.13
N GLY A 66 1.83 12.86 -7.11
CA GLY A 66 1.24 12.24 -8.30
C GLY A 66 1.84 10.87 -8.68
N ARG A 67 2.73 10.30 -7.87
CA ARG A 67 3.40 9.03 -8.18
C ARG A 67 3.32 8.03 -7.03
N PRO A 68 3.08 6.73 -7.33
CA PRO A 68 3.21 5.68 -6.33
C PRO A 68 4.68 5.37 -6.06
N LEU A 69 5.01 5.27 -4.77
CA LEU A 69 6.26 4.79 -4.23
C LEU A 69 5.95 3.48 -3.51
N ILE A 70 6.14 2.36 -4.20
CA ILE A 70 5.86 1.03 -3.66
C ILE A 70 7.05 0.54 -2.83
N ASN A 71 6.78 0.01 -1.65
CA ASN A 71 7.78 -0.44 -0.67
C ASN A 71 8.88 0.62 -0.39
N PRO A 72 8.51 1.84 0.05
CA PRO A 72 9.49 2.86 0.37
C PRO A 72 10.31 2.45 1.61
N PRO A 73 11.57 2.92 1.74
CA PRO A 73 12.39 2.66 2.92
C PRO A 73 11.68 3.06 4.22
N GLY A 74 11.68 2.19 5.24
CA GLY A 74 11.02 2.48 6.51
C GLY A 74 11.58 3.70 7.26
N THR A 75 12.81 4.13 6.92
CA THR A 75 13.47 5.33 7.45
C THR A 75 13.06 6.62 6.75
N MET A 76 12.37 6.53 5.60
CA MET A 76 11.89 7.67 4.84
C MET A 76 10.93 8.53 5.68
N ALA A 77 11.12 9.84 5.62
CA ALA A 77 10.24 10.79 6.27
C ALA A 77 8.89 10.88 5.55
N LEU A 78 7.82 11.03 6.32
CA LEU A 78 6.50 11.35 5.79
C LEU A 78 6.43 12.84 5.46
N GLU A 79 5.74 13.17 4.38
CA GLU A 79 5.51 14.53 3.94
C GLU A 79 4.03 14.88 4.07
N PRO A 80 3.69 16.15 4.35
CA PRO A 80 2.31 16.61 4.23
C PRO A 80 1.76 16.27 2.84
N ARG A 81 0.50 15.79 2.77
CA ARG A 81 -0.18 15.35 1.54
C ARG A 81 0.27 14.00 0.98
N ASP A 82 1.16 13.29 1.66
CA ASP A 82 1.30 11.87 1.41
C ASP A 82 -0.05 11.16 1.58
N ARG A 83 -0.28 10.15 0.75
CA ARG A 83 -1.38 9.21 0.92
C ARG A 83 -0.81 7.81 1.06
N ALA A 84 -1.28 7.04 2.03
CA ALA A 84 -0.91 5.64 2.17
C ALA A 84 -1.64 4.82 1.10
N ILE A 85 -0.92 3.90 0.47
CA ILE A 85 -1.47 2.86 -0.39
C ILE A 85 -1.64 1.63 0.50
N LEU A 86 -2.88 1.19 0.64
CA LEU A 86 -3.29 0.10 1.52
C LEU A 86 -3.90 -1.05 0.75
N LEU A 87 -3.57 -2.28 1.13
CA LEU A 87 -4.39 -3.45 0.88
C LEU A 87 -5.26 -3.68 2.11
N THR A 88 -6.58 -3.74 1.91
CA THR A 88 -7.54 -4.01 2.98
C THR A 88 -8.59 -5.01 2.51
N GLN A 89 -9.20 -5.72 3.45
CA GLN A 89 -10.39 -6.51 3.15
C GLN A 89 -11.60 -5.58 2.96
N VAL A 90 -12.51 -5.96 2.06
CA VAL A 90 -13.77 -5.28 1.74
C VAL A 90 -14.95 -6.03 2.30
#